data_AF-A0A1S3BDS6-F1
#
_entry.id   AF-A0A1S3BDS6-F1
#
_cell.length_a   1.000
_cell.length_b   1.000
_cell.length_c   1.000
_cell.angle_alpha   90.00
_cell.angle_beta   90.00
_cell.angle_gamma   90.00
#
_symmetry.space_group_name_H-M   'P 1'
#
loop_
_entity.id
_entity.type
_entity.pdbx_description
1 polymer ?
#
loop_
_entity_poly.entity_id
_entity_poly.type
_entity_poly.pdbx_seq_one_letter_code
_entity_poly.pdbx_strand_id
1 'polypeptide(L)'
;YIISYIIYHFKYQVRDEIEHLMDDDGDMAEMYLTEKKRRMEANIRSNLYLEASFFGKQPPKSAPVSPVGSANGTYKLQRAFSSIVNSSSLMSSSTSGDNIEQLEMLLEAYFVVIDDMLSKLLSLKESIDDTEDLINIKLGNVQNQLIQFQLLFTAATFLATMFAALTAVFGMNFADDVFDHPSSFQLIVYLTLIACGLVYFGFLFYFRYKKIFPL
;
A
#
# COMPACT_ATOMS: atom_id res chain seq x y z
N TYR A 1 -22.33 2.40 2.38
CA TYR A 1 -22.67 3.09 1.13
C TYR A 1 -21.60 4.06 0.64
N ILE A 2 -21.24 5.11 1.40
CA ILE A 2 -20.25 6.13 0.95
C ILE A 2 -18.86 5.54 0.66
N ILE A 3 -18.33 4.71 1.56
CA ILE A 3 -17.00 4.08 1.38
C ILE A 3 -16.99 3.16 0.15
N SER A 4 -18.07 2.39 -0.06
CA SER A 4 -18.22 1.53 -1.23
C SER A 4 -18.26 2.35 -2.53
N TYR A 5 -18.94 3.50 -2.53
CA TYR A 5 -18.99 4.40 -3.68
C TYR A 5 -17.61 4.99 -4.02
N ILE A 6 -16.84 5.41 -3.01
CA ILE A 6 -15.49 5.95 -3.18
C ILE A 6 -14.55 4.88 -3.77
N ILE A 7 -14.60 3.65 -3.25
CA ILE A 7 -13.76 2.54 -3.73
C ILE A 7 -14.11 2.20 -5.18
N TYR A 8 -15.40 2.13 -5.53
CA TYR A 8 -15.82 1.87 -6.90
C TYR A 8 -15.37 2.98 -7.86
N HIS A 9 -15.56 4.25 -7.49
CA HIS A 9 -15.14 5.39 -8.31
C HIS A 9 -13.63 5.41 -8.54
N PHE A 10 -12.83 5.19 -7.49
CA PHE A 10 -11.38 5.13 -7.61
C PHE A 10 -10.92 3.98 -8.51
N LYS A 11 -11.55 2.80 -8.38
CA LYS A 11 -11.25 1.65 -9.24
C LYS A 11 -11.52 1.94 -10.71
N TYR A 12 -12.64 2.60 -11.02
CA TYR A 12 -12.98 2.97 -12.39
C TYR A 12 -12.01 4.01 -12.95
N GLN A 13 -11.69 5.05 -12.17
CA GLN A 13 -10.76 6.09 -12.60
C GLN A 13 -9.36 5.54 -12.89
N VAL A 14 -8.83 4.68 -12.01
CA VAL A 14 -7.52 4.03 -12.22
C VAL A 14 -7.54 3.13 -13.46
N ARG A 15 -8.65 2.40 -13.69
CA ARG A 15 -8.79 1.56 -14.88
C ARG A 15 -8.78 2.40 -16.16
N ASP A 16 -9.53 3.50 -16.17
CA ASP A 16 -9.66 4.36 -17.35
C ASP A 16 -8.35 5.12 -17.64
N GLU A 17 -7.62 5.55 -16.61
CA GLU A 17 -6.28 6.15 -16.78
C GLU A 17 -5.25 5.15 -17.34
N ILE A 18 -5.30 3.89 -16.90
CA ILE A 18 -4.41 2.84 -17.42
C ILE A 18 -4.77 2.49 -18.87
N GLU A 19 -6.06 2.35 -19.18
CA GLU A 19 -6.53 2.09 -20.55
C GLU A 19 -6.15 3.22 -21.50
N HIS A 20 -6.29 4.48 -21.07
CA HIS A 20 -5.83 5.65 -21.83
C HIS A 20 -4.32 5.64 -22.07
N LEU A 21 -3.50 5.25 -21.08
CA LEU A 21 -2.04 5.16 -21.23
C LEU A 21 -1.60 3.96 -22.08
N MET A 22 -2.41 2.89 -22.13
CA MET A 22 -2.17 1.75 -23.01
C MET A 22 -2.55 2.03 -24.47
N ASP A 23 -3.57 2.87 -24.70
CA ASP A 23 -3.99 3.28 -26.05
C ASP A 23 -3.13 4.43 -26.62
N ASP A 24 -2.27 5.05 -25.82
CA ASP A 24 -1.34 6.11 -26.25
C ASP A 24 -0.09 5.53 -26.94
N ASP A 25 -0.31 4.84 -28.06
CA ASP A 25 0.73 4.29 -28.95
C ASP A 25 1.46 5.37 -29.78
N GLY A 26 1.13 6.66 -29.57
CA GLY A 26 1.67 7.80 -30.32
C GLY A 26 3.19 7.88 -30.30
N ASP A 27 3.80 7.40 -29.22
CA ASP A 27 5.25 7.48 -28.98
C ASP A 27 5.99 6.21 -29.45
N MET A 28 5.27 5.12 -29.72
CA MET A 28 5.87 3.83 -30.08
C MET A 28 6.53 3.87 -31.46
N ALA A 29 5.97 4.67 -32.38
CA ALA A 29 6.51 4.86 -33.73
C ALA A 29 7.79 5.72 -33.77
N GLU A 30 8.11 6.45 -32.70
CA GLU A 30 9.35 7.26 -32.59
C GLU A 30 10.56 6.43 -32.14
N MET A 31 10.33 5.21 -31.62
CA MET A 31 11.35 4.37 -30.97
C MET A 31 12.15 3.46 -31.92
N TYR A 32 12.04 3.64 -33.24
CA TYR A 32 12.88 2.96 -34.25
C TYR A 32 14.33 3.48 -34.21
N LEU A 33 15.03 3.16 -33.12
CA LEU A 33 16.40 3.59 -32.84
C LEU A 33 17.41 3.05 -33.86
N THR A 34 17.16 1.87 -34.44
CA THR A 34 18.07 1.26 -35.42
C THR A 34 18.13 2.06 -36.72
N GLU A 35 16.99 2.53 -37.22
CA GLU A 35 16.93 3.33 -38.46
C GLU A 35 17.36 4.78 -38.19
N LYS A 36 17.02 5.36 -37.04
CA LYS A 36 17.49 6.70 -36.62
C LYS A 36 19.00 6.74 -36.44
N LYS A 37 19.59 5.71 -35.82
CA LYS A 37 21.04 5.53 -35.69
C LYS A 37 21.70 5.32 -37.05
N ARG A 38 21.13 4.49 -37.93
CA ARG A 38 21.67 4.25 -39.28
C ARG A 38 21.65 5.53 -40.14
N ARG A 39 20.58 6.33 -40.06
CA ARG A 39 20.49 7.63 -40.75
C ARG A 39 21.46 8.65 -40.17
N MET A 40 21.61 8.69 -38.84
CA MET A 40 22.58 9.56 -38.17
C MET A 40 24.01 9.18 -38.55
N GLU A 41 24.35 7.89 -38.56
CA GLU A 41 25.65 7.39 -39.01
C GLU A 41 25.91 7.64 -40.50
N ALA A 42 24.88 7.54 -41.35
CA ALA A 42 24.99 7.88 -42.77
C ALA A 42 25.19 9.39 -43.01
N ASN A 43 24.52 10.24 -42.22
CA ASN A 43 24.66 11.69 -42.28
C ASN A 43 26.00 12.19 -41.70
N ILE A 44 26.51 11.52 -40.65
CA ILE A 44 27.85 11.75 -40.12
C ILE A 44 28.91 11.33 -41.14
N ARG A 45 28.74 10.17 -41.80
CA ARG A 45 29.62 9.76 -42.90
C ARG A 45 29.54 10.76 -44.06
N SER A 46 28.36 11.20 -44.50
CA SER A 46 28.26 12.15 -45.62
C SER A 46 28.85 13.53 -45.31
N ASN A 47 28.69 14.05 -44.09
CA ASN A 47 29.37 15.29 -43.67
C ASN A 47 30.89 15.12 -43.63
N LEU A 48 31.39 13.96 -43.17
CA LEU A 48 32.83 13.67 -43.14
C LEU A 48 33.44 13.59 -44.57
N TYR A 49 32.67 13.15 -45.56
CA TYR A 49 33.08 13.17 -46.98
C TYR A 49 33.00 14.56 -47.64
N LEU A 50 32.05 15.40 -47.23
CA LEU A 50 31.93 16.79 -47.70
C LEU A 50 33.02 17.70 -47.10
N GLU A 51 33.36 17.51 -45.82
CA GLU A 51 34.42 18.26 -45.14
C GLU A 51 35.83 17.85 -45.65
N ALA A 52 36.02 16.58 -46.00
CA ALA A 52 37.25 16.09 -46.62
C ALA A 52 37.49 16.61 -48.06
N SER A 53 36.47 17.21 -48.69
CA SER A 53 36.57 17.78 -50.04
C SER A 53 36.93 19.27 -50.07
N PHE A 54 37.07 19.94 -48.91
CA PHE A 54 37.31 21.40 -48.85
C PHE A 54 38.67 21.86 -48.29
N PHE A 55 39.51 21.00 -47.71
CA PHE A 55 40.85 21.41 -47.27
C PHE A 55 41.93 20.39 -47.64
N GLY A 56 42.54 20.63 -48.80
CA GLY A 56 43.80 20.01 -49.17
C GLY A 56 44.99 20.64 -48.46
N LYS A 57 45.99 19.78 -48.20
CA LYS A 57 47.44 20.01 -47.99
C LYS A 57 48.01 19.93 -46.56
N GLN A 58 48.76 18.82 -46.40
CA GLN A 58 50.05 18.61 -45.71
C GLN A 58 50.07 18.19 -44.22
N PRO A 59 50.95 17.21 -43.85
CA PRO A 59 51.15 16.74 -42.47
C PRO A 59 52.36 17.39 -41.79
N PRO A 60 52.44 17.38 -40.44
CA PRO A 60 53.55 16.69 -39.77
C PRO A 60 53.10 15.94 -38.49
N LYS A 61 53.62 14.73 -38.19
CA LYS A 61 54.92 14.36 -37.57
C LYS A 61 54.98 14.57 -36.03
N SER A 62 55.13 13.45 -35.32
CA SER A 62 55.84 13.25 -34.03
C SER A 62 55.02 13.08 -32.72
N ALA A 63 54.96 11.81 -32.29
CA ALA A 63 55.32 11.23 -30.97
C ALA A 63 54.60 11.63 -29.65
N PRO A 64 54.62 10.75 -28.63
CA PRO A 64 53.61 10.61 -27.57
C PRO A 64 54.08 11.13 -26.20
N VAL A 65 53.16 11.59 -25.33
CA VAL A 65 53.43 11.71 -23.88
C VAL A 65 52.12 11.64 -23.08
N SER A 66 52.01 10.68 -22.15
CA SER A 66 51.16 10.78 -20.95
C SER A 66 52.00 11.41 -19.82
N PRO A 67 51.43 12.14 -18.84
CA PRO A 67 51.20 11.48 -17.53
C PRO A 67 50.11 12.07 -16.60
N VAL A 68 49.51 11.14 -15.83
CA VAL A 68 49.25 11.13 -14.36
C VAL A 68 48.31 12.16 -13.67
N GLY A 69 47.41 11.63 -12.83
CA GLY A 69 47.03 12.20 -11.50
C GLY A 69 45.53 12.46 -11.29
N SER A 70 44.72 11.46 -10.91
CA SER A 70 44.26 11.12 -9.54
C SER A 70 43.15 12.00 -8.94
N ALA A 71 41.94 11.44 -8.77
CA ALA A 71 41.19 11.42 -7.51
C ALA A 71 39.82 10.71 -7.63
N ASN A 72 39.66 9.68 -6.80
CA ASN A 72 38.46 9.31 -6.03
C ASN A 72 37.27 8.59 -6.71
N GLY A 73 37.01 7.40 -6.18
CA GLY A 73 35.65 6.93 -5.87
C GLY A 73 34.94 6.10 -6.93
N THR A 74 34.72 4.83 -6.60
CA THR A 74 33.51 4.06 -6.98
C THR A 74 33.21 3.81 -8.46
N TYR A 75 34.01 3.00 -9.18
CA TYR A 75 33.53 2.31 -10.40
C TYR A 75 34.40 1.11 -10.84
N LYS A 76 35.02 0.38 -9.90
CA LYS A 76 35.83 -0.82 -10.22
C LYS A 76 35.06 -2.13 -10.42
N LEU A 77 33.73 -2.10 -10.48
CA LEU A 77 32.93 -3.30 -10.78
C LEU A 77 32.44 -3.38 -12.25
N GLN A 78 32.53 -2.29 -13.02
CA GLN A 78 32.05 -2.28 -14.40
C GLN A 78 33.04 -2.89 -15.42
N ARG A 79 34.33 -3.00 -15.05
CA ARG A 79 35.39 -3.52 -15.95
C ARG A 79 35.50 -5.04 -15.97
N ALA A 80 34.98 -5.73 -14.95
CA ALA A 80 34.97 -7.20 -14.93
C ALA A 80 33.95 -7.74 -15.94
N PHE A 81 32.76 -7.15 -16.01
CA PHE A 81 31.70 -7.56 -16.95
C PHE A 81 31.98 -7.19 -18.40
N SER A 82 32.71 -6.09 -18.67
CA SER A 82 33.07 -5.71 -20.04
C SER A 82 34.20 -6.55 -20.63
N SER A 83 35.00 -7.24 -19.81
CA SER A 83 36.09 -8.11 -20.30
C SER A 83 35.61 -9.47 -20.81
N ILE A 84 34.41 -9.89 -20.43
CA ILE A 84 33.79 -11.15 -20.87
C ILE A 84 33.17 -11.01 -22.28
N VAL A 85 32.81 -9.78 -22.70
CA VAL A 85 32.09 -9.52 -23.95
C VAL A 85 32.99 -9.17 -25.15
N ASN A 86 34.30 -8.98 -24.96
CA ASN A 86 35.16 -8.45 -26.03
C ASN A 86 36.29 -9.37 -26.51
N SER A 87 36.16 -10.68 -26.31
CA SER A 87 37.08 -11.68 -26.86
C SER A 87 36.41 -12.48 -27.98
N SER A 88 36.00 -11.80 -29.05
CA SER A 88 35.54 -12.46 -30.28
C SER A 88 36.31 -11.91 -31.48
N SER A 89 37.55 -12.35 -31.61
CA SER A 89 38.19 -12.37 -32.92
C SER A 89 39.10 -13.59 -33.04
N LEU A 90 38.80 -14.38 -34.08
CA LEU A 90 39.69 -15.31 -34.80
C LEU A 90 39.55 -16.82 -34.46
N MET A 91 38.63 -17.45 -35.21
CA MET A 91 38.70 -18.79 -35.82
C MET A 91 38.95 -20.02 -34.92
N SER A 92 37.90 -20.80 -34.65
CA SER A 92 37.98 -22.26 -34.68
C SER A 92 36.59 -22.89 -34.88
N SER A 93 36.54 -23.94 -35.69
CA SER A 93 35.36 -24.69 -36.09
C SER A 93 34.90 -25.63 -34.97
N SER A 94 33.87 -25.25 -34.20
CA SER A 94 33.05 -26.12 -33.32
C SER A 94 31.76 -25.38 -32.90
N THR A 95 31.02 -24.85 -33.85
CA THR A 95 29.95 -23.84 -33.66
C THR A 95 28.68 -24.34 -32.96
N SER A 96 28.58 -25.59 -32.53
CA SER A 96 27.36 -26.09 -31.88
C SER A 96 27.48 -26.25 -30.36
N GLY A 97 28.66 -26.62 -29.84
CA GLY A 97 28.85 -26.88 -28.40
C GLY A 97 28.94 -25.60 -27.55
N ASP A 98 29.75 -24.64 -27.99
CA ASP A 98 30.00 -23.40 -27.23
C ASP A 98 28.76 -22.49 -27.10
N ASN A 99 27.84 -22.58 -28.07
CA ASN A 99 26.56 -21.88 -28.03
C ASN A 99 25.57 -22.54 -27.06
N ILE A 100 25.69 -23.87 -26.85
CA ILE A 100 24.85 -24.62 -25.91
C ILE A 100 25.31 -24.35 -24.48
N GLU A 101 26.61 -24.32 -24.20
CA GLU A 101 27.15 -23.99 -22.86
C GLU A 101 26.80 -22.55 -22.43
N GLN A 102 26.83 -21.58 -23.35
CA GLN A 102 26.39 -20.21 -23.06
C GLN A 102 24.88 -20.13 -22.77
N LEU A 103 24.07 -20.90 -23.49
CA LEU A 103 22.63 -21.00 -23.24
C LEU A 103 22.35 -21.64 -21.87
N GLU A 104 23.12 -22.66 -21.50
CA GLU A 104 23.02 -23.36 -20.22
C GLU A 104 23.37 -22.43 -19.05
N MET A 105 24.46 -21.67 -19.12
CA MET A 105 24.81 -20.68 -18.09
C MET A 105 23.77 -19.57 -17.93
N LEU A 106 23.14 -19.13 -19.03
CA LEU A 106 22.06 -18.15 -18.97
C LEU A 106 20.81 -18.77 -18.32
N LEU A 107 20.47 -20.01 -18.69
CA LEU A 107 19.31 -20.71 -18.15
C LEU A 107 19.50 -21.00 -16.65
N GLU A 108 20.69 -21.40 -16.21
CA GLU A 108 21.05 -21.57 -14.80
C GLU A 108 20.87 -20.27 -14.01
N ALA A 109 21.39 -19.15 -14.54
CA ALA A 109 21.22 -17.84 -13.93
C ALA A 109 19.74 -17.43 -13.84
N TYR A 110 18.95 -17.74 -14.88
CA TYR A 110 17.51 -17.47 -14.88
C TYR A 110 16.75 -18.36 -13.90
N PHE A 111 17.15 -19.63 -13.77
CA PHE A 111 16.57 -20.58 -12.82
C PHE A 111 16.79 -20.13 -11.38
N VAL A 112 18.01 -19.71 -11.04
CA VAL A 112 18.34 -19.13 -9.72
C VAL A 112 17.50 -17.88 -9.42
N VAL A 113 17.30 -17.01 -10.43
CA VAL A 113 16.47 -15.80 -10.26
C VAL A 113 14.99 -16.15 -10.10
N ILE A 114 14.48 -17.15 -10.83
CA ILE A 114 13.10 -17.64 -10.69
C ILE A 114 12.91 -18.21 -9.29
N ASP A 115 13.83 -19.02 -8.77
CA ASP A 115 13.74 -19.61 -7.43
C ASP A 115 13.80 -18.56 -6.31
N ASP A 116 14.64 -17.53 -6.46
CA ASP A 116 14.67 -16.38 -5.54
C ASP A 116 13.34 -15.60 -5.57
N MET A 117 12.77 -15.37 -6.76
CA MET A 117 11.45 -14.74 -6.89
C MET A 117 10.34 -15.60 -6.29
N LEU A 118 10.36 -16.92 -6.51
CA LEU A 118 9.41 -17.86 -5.93
C LEU A 118 9.45 -17.81 -4.40
N SER A 119 10.65 -17.82 -3.83
CA SER A 119 10.85 -17.74 -2.38
C SER A 119 10.29 -16.44 -1.79
N LYS A 120 10.51 -15.31 -2.47
CA LYS A 120 9.94 -14.00 -2.08
C LYS A 120 8.43 -13.96 -2.21
N LEU A 121 7.87 -14.56 -3.26
CA LEU A 121 6.42 -14.66 -3.46
C LEU A 121 5.78 -15.50 -2.35
N LEU A 122 6.39 -16.63 -1.99
CA LEU A 122 5.90 -17.48 -0.90
C LEU A 122 5.91 -16.74 0.44
N SER A 123 6.98 -16.02 0.75
CA SER A 123 7.05 -15.19 1.97
C SER A 123 6.03 -14.05 1.97
N LEU A 124 5.79 -13.41 0.82
CA LEU A 124 4.76 -12.39 0.68
C LEU A 124 3.35 -12.99 0.86
N LYS A 125 3.10 -14.16 0.29
CA LYS A 125 1.83 -14.88 0.47
C LYS A 125 1.58 -15.15 1.95
N GLU A 126 2.57 -15.64 2.68
CA GLU A 126 2.47 -15.89 4.12
C GLU A 126 2.21 -14.59 4.89
N SER A 127 2.89 -13.49 4.53
CA SER A 127 2.65 -12.17 5.13
C SER A 127 1.22 -11.64 4.90
N ILE A 128 0.62 -11.95 3.74
CA ILE A 128 -0.77 -11.60 3.44
C ILE A 128 -1.73 -12.44 4.29
N ASP A 129 -1.47 -13.74 4.40
CA ASP A 129 -2.24 -14.69 5.22
C ASP A 129 -2.24 -14.27 6.69
N ASP A 130 -1.05 -13.95 7.23
CA ASP A 130 -0.87 -13.44 8.60
C ASP A 130 -1.66 -12.14 8.83
N THR A 131 -1.70 -11.28 7.80
CA THR A 131 -2.45 -10.01 7.87
C THR A 131 -3.96 -10.26 7.82
N GLU A 132 -4.43 -11.22 7.04
CA GLU A 132 -5.84 -11.63 7.00
C GLU A 132 -6.29 -12.15 8.36
N ASP A 133 -5.50 -13.02 9.00
CA ASP A 133 -5.76 -13.53 10.33
C ASP A 133 -5.76 -12.41 11.38
N LEU A 134 -4.80 -11.47 11.29
CA LEU A 134 -4.78 -10.28 12.15
C LEU A 134 -6.04 -9.44 11.98
N ILE A 135 -6.49 -9.21 10.74
CA ILE A 135 -7.72 -8.47 10.45
C ILE A 135 -8.92 -9.22 11.02
N ASN A 136 -9.00 -10.54 10.86
CA ASN A 136 -10.08 -11.36 11.41
C ASN A 136 -10.15 -11.27 12.93
N ILE A 137 -9.01 -11.37 13.62
CA ILE A 137 -8.94 -11.20 15.07
C ILE A 137 -9.37 -9.79 15.49
N LYS A 138 -8.90 -8.75 14.78
CA LYS A 138 -9.27 -7.36 15.06
C LYS A 138 -10.74 -7.09 14.82
N LEU A 139 -11.30 -7.60 13.73
CA LEU A 139 -12.71 -7.46 13.40
C LEU A 139 -13.58 -8.18 14.42
N GLY A 140 -13.21 -9.39 14.84
CA GLY A 140 -13.87 -10.12 15.92
C GLY A 140 -13.88 -9.33 17.23
N ASN A 141 -12.75 -8.71 17.59
CA ASN A 141 -12.67 -7.86 18.79
C ASN A 141 -13.57 -6.61 18.69
N VAL A 142 -13.55 -5.91 17.55
CA VAL A 142 -14.39 -4.72 17.33
C VAL A 142 -15.87 -5.08 17.34
N GLN A 143 -16.27 -6.19 16.72
CA GLN A 143 -17.65 -6.69 16.77
C GLN A 143 -18.07 -7.00 18.21
N ASN A 144 -17.21 -7.66 18.99
CA ASN A 144 -17.48 -7.95 20.40
C ASN A 144 -17.66 -6.66 21.23
N GLN A 145 -16.83 -5.64 20.99
CA GLN A 145 -16.99 -4.32 21.61
C GLN A 145 -18.30 -3.64 21.21
N LEU A 146 -18.71 -3.75 19.94
CA LEU A 146 -19.96 -3.16 19.45
C LEU A 146 -21.18 -3.82 20.10
N ILE A 147 -21.21 -5.16 20.16
CA ILE A 147 -22.28 -5.92 20.83
C ILE A 147 -22.37 -5.52 22.31
N GLN A 148 -21.22 -5.35 22.96
CA GLN A 148 -21.17 -4.90 24.35
C GLN A 148 -21.78 -3.50 24.54
N PHE A 149 -21.39 -2.54 23.70
CA PHE A 149 -21.93 -1.19 23.77
C PHE A 149 -23.44 -1.17 23.48
N GLN A 150 -23.88 -1.96 22.49
CA GLN A 150 -25.30 -2.10 22.17
C GLN A 150 -26.09 -2.65 23.35
N LEU A 151 -25.62 -3.72 23.98
CA LEU A 151 -26.28 -4.32 25.15
C LEU A 151 -26.40 -3.30 26.28
N LEU A 152 -25.34 -2.55 26.56
CA LEU A 152 -25.32 -1.51 27.58
C LEU A 152 -26.33 -0.39 27.26
N PHE A 153 -26.34 0.10 26.03
CA PHE A 153 -27.25 1.16 25.60
C PHE A 153 -28.71 0.70 25.69
N THR A 154 -29.03 -0.51 25.23
CA THR A 154 -30.37 -1.10 25.37
C THR A 154 -30.80 -1.25 26.83
N ALA A 155 -29.89 -1.67 27.70
CA ALA A 155 -30.17 -1.78 29.14
C ALA A 155 -30.39 -0.39 29.78
N ALA A 156 -29.61 0.61 29.40
CA ALA A 156 -29.76 1.98 29.89
C ALA A 156 -31.08 2.62 29.41
N THR A 157 -31.46 2.43 28.14
CA THR A 157 -32.73 2.94 27.62
C THR A 157 -33.92 2.24 28.25
N PHE A 158 -33.85 0.93 28.48
CA PHE A 158 -34.89 0.19 29.22
C PHE A 158 -35.14 0.78 30.62
N LEU A 159 -34.07 1.06 31.38
CA LEU A 159 -34.19 1.74 32.66
C LEU A 159 -34.77 3.15 32.53
N ALA A 160 -34.27 3.93 31.57
CA ALA A 160 -34.76 5.28 31.32
C ALA A 160 -36.26 5.28 31.01
N THR A 161 -36.76 4.28 30.27
CA THR A 161 -38.19 4.10 30.00
C THR A 161 -38.97 3.77 31.28
N MET A 162 -38.45 2.90 32.14
CA MET A 162 -39.09 2.60 33.44
C MET A 162 -39.18 3.86 34.31
N PHE A 163 -38.11 4.67 34.35
CA PHE A 163 -38.11 5.94 35.08
C PHE A 163 -39.05 6.97 34.47
N ALA A 164 -39.08 7.09 33.15
CA ALA A 164 -40.01 7.97 32.45
C ALA A 164 -41.47 7.60 32.74
N ALA A 165 -41.79 6.30 32.83
CA ALA A 165 -43.11 5.83 33.22
C ALA A 165 -43.46 6.22 34.67
N LEU A 166 -42.54 6.03 35.63
CA LEU A 166 -42.76 6.46 37.02
C LEU A 166 -42.97 7.97 37.13
N THR A 167 -42.09 8.76 36.49
CA THR A 167 -42.22 10.22 36.43
C THR A 167 -43.52 10.65 35.75
N ALA A 168 -43.97 9.94 34.72
CA ALA A 168 -45.25 10.21 34.07
C ALA A 168 -46.42 9.96 35.03
N VAL A 169 -46.42 8.86 35.79
CA VAL A 169 -47.46 8.56 36.80
C VAL A 169 -47.48 9.63 37.88
N PHE A 170 -46.33 10.00 38.45
CA PHE A 170 -46.29 11.07 39.47
C PHE A 170 -46.52 12.48 38.92
N GLY A 171 -46.31 12.69 37.62
CA GLY A 171 -46.59 13.94 36.91
C GLY A 171 -48.03 14.07 36.44
N MET A 172 -48.86 13.03 36.58
CA MET A 172 -50.29 13.13 36.34
C MET A 172 -50.95 13.93 37.47
N ASN A 173 -51.91 14.76 37.10
CA ASN A 173 -52.66 15.62 38.03
C ASN A 173 -53.55 14.77 38.95
N PHE A 174 -52.97 14.25 40.03
CA PHE A 174 -53.67 13.52 41.08
C PHE A 174 -54.17 14.50 42.15
N ALA A 175 -55.48 14.47 42.41
CA ALA A 175 -56.13 15.21 43.49
C ALA A 175 -56.05 14.38 44.78
N ASP A 176 -54.88 14.36 45.42
CA ASP A 176 -54.67 13.73 46.72
C ASP A 176 -54.17 14.76 47.75
N ASP A 177 -54.70 14.71 48.97
CA ASP A 177 -54.34 15.55 50.14
C ASP A 177 -52.84 15.45 50.52
N VAL A 178 -52.10 14.51 49.94
CA VAL A 178 -50.64 14.35 50.10
C VAL A 178 -49.85 15.53 49.51
N PHE A 179 -50.43 16.26 48.56
CA PHE A 179 -49.83 17.42 47.90
C PHE A 179 -50.16 18.77 48.58
N ASP A 180 -51.08 18.80 49.53
CA ASP A 180 -51.52 20.03 50.20
C ASP A 180 -50.47 20.63 51.14
N HIS A 181 -49.48 19.83 51.54
CA HIS A 181 -48.37 20.28 52.37
C HIS A 181 -47.07 20.41 51.56
N PRO A 182 -46.49 21.62 51.42
CA PRO A 182 -45.31 21.85 50.59
C PRO A 182 -44.07 21.07 51.07
N SER A 183 -43.99 20.75 52.38
CA SER A 183 -42.92 19.94 52.97
C SER A 183 -43.01 18.46 52.61
N SER A 184 -44.22 17.88 52.60
CA SER A 184 -44.45 16.47 52.24
C SER A 184 -44.15 16.23 50.77
N PHE A 185 -44.54 17.15 49.89
CA PHE A 185 -44.26 17.08 48.46
C PHE A 185 -42.75 17.09 48.18
N GLN A 186 -42.01 18.02 48.77
CA GLN A 186 -40.55 18.09 48.58
C GLN A 186 -39.86 16.81 49.08
N LEU A 187 -40.26 16.27 50.24
CA LEU A 187 -39.70 15.04 50.78
C LEU A 187 -39.93 13.86 49.83
N ILE A 188 -41.16 13.69 49.32
CA ILE A 188 -41.50 12.60 48.39
C ILE A 188 -40.71 12.74 47.07
N VAL A 189 -40.56 13.96 46.54
CA VAL A 189 -39.75 14.21 45.34
C VAL A 189 -38.28 13.86 45.58
N TYR A 190 -37.69 14.26 46.70
CA TYR A 190 -36.30 13.90 47.03
C TYR A 190 -36.15 12.39 47.26
N LEU A 191 -37.10 11.75 47.94
CA LEU A 191 -37.03 10.33 48.26
C LEU A 191 -37.22 9.45 47.02
N THR A 192 -38.12 9.83 46.11
CA THR A 192 -38.28 9.16 44.80
C THR A 192 -37.07 9.39 43.90
N LEU A 193 -36.46 10.59 43.90
CA LEU A 193 -35.22 10.87 43.18
C LEU A 193 -34.04 10.03 43.71
N ILE A 194 -33.90 9.91 45.03
CA ILE A 194 -32.86 9.11 45.69
C ILE A 194 -33.08 7.62 45.41
N ALA A 195 -34.31 7.11 45.55
CA ALA A 195 -34.64 5.73 45.23
C ALA A 195 -34.36 5.42 43.74
N CYS A 196 -34.70 6.34 42.85
CA CYS A 196 -34.40 6.25 41.42
C CYS A 196 -32.89 6.21 41.15
N GLY A 197 -32.13 7.12 41.77
CA GLY A 197 -30.67 7.14 41.69
C GLY A 197 -30.02 5.85 42.23
N LEU A 198 -30.55 5.28 43.31
CA LEU A 198 -30.09 4.02 43.88
C LEU A 198 -30.35 2.83 42.95
N VAL A 199 -31.52 2.78 42.30
CA VAL A 199 -31.84 1.73 41.31
C VAL A 199 -30.91 1.84 40.10
N TYR A 200 -30.66 3.06 39.60
CA TYR A 200 -29.72 3.30 38.51
C TYR A 200 -28.28 2.90 38.89
N PHE A 201 -27.82 3.30 40.08
CA PHE A 201 -26.48 2.96 40.56
C PHE A 201 -26.32 1.46 40.83
N GLY A 202 -27.36 0.81 41.38
CA GLY A 202 -27.39 -0.64 41.58
C GLY A 202 -27.31 -1.40 40.26
N PHE A 203 -27.97 -0.92 39.22
CA PHE A 203 -27.84 -1.47 37.88
C PHE A 203 -26.46 -1.26 37.29
N LEU A 204 -25.90 -0.04 37.34
CA LEU A 204 -24.52 0.21 36.90
C LEU A 204 -23.51 -0.66 37.67
N PHE A 205 -23.72 -0.84 38.96
CA PHE A 205 -22.89 -1.70 39.81
C PHE A 205 -23.04 -3.17 39.41
N TYR A 206 -24.24 -3.66 39.13
CA TYR A 206 -24.48 -5.00 38.61
C TYR A 206 -23.75 -5.24 37.27
N PHE A 207 -23.81 -4.30 36.33
CA PHE A 207 -23.06 -4.38 35.06
C PHE A 207 -21.54 -4.36 35.27
N ARG A 208 -21.05 -3.58 36.23
CA ARG A 208 -19.64 -3.55 36.62
C ARG A 208 -19.19 -4.85 37.29
N TYR A 209 -20.01 -5.42 38.17
CA TYR A 209 -19.67 -6.60 38.97
C TYR A 209 -19.72 -7.88 38.15
N LYS A 210 -20.63 -7.96 37.17
CA LYS A 210 -20.79 -9.17 36.37
C LYS A 210 -19.65 -9.45 35.39
N LYS A 211 -18.59 -8.61 35.34
CA LYS A 211 -17.36 -8.81 34.54
C LYS A 211 -17.66 -9.49 33.19
N ILE A 212 -18.58 -8.95 32.39
CA ILE A 212 -18.83 -9.42 31.02
C ILE A 212 -17.73 -8.85 30.09
N PHE A 213 -16.49 -8.89 30.58
CA PHE A 213 -15.28 -8.42 29.95
C PHE A 213 -14.29 -9.59 30.02
N PRO A 214 -14.00 -10.29 28.91
CA PRO A 214 -12.62 -10.69 28.74
C PRO A 214 -11.79 -9.40 28.63
N LEU A 215 -10.71 -9.29 29.41
CA LEU A 215 -9.63 -8.35 29.11
C LEU A 215 -9.08 -8.64 27.71
#